data_AF-A0A6G3XJ84-F1
#
_entry.id   AF-A0A6G3XJ84-F1
#
_cell.length_a   1.000
_cell.length_b   1.000
_cell.length_c   1.000
_cell.angle_alpha   90.00
_cell.angle_beta   90.00
_cell.angle_gamma   90.00
#
_symmetry.space_group_name_H-M   'P 1'
#
loop_
_entity.id
_entity.type
_entity.pdbx_description
1 polymer ?
#
loop_
_entity_poly.entity_id
_entity_poly.type
_entity_poly.pdbx_seq_one_letter_code
_entity_poly.pdbx_strand_id
1 'polypeptide(L)'
;RARLGWPEGTPVLLHSGNMGLKQGLDVLVDTARIAPDVRVVLMGDGNQRDALRARAEGLANVDFLEPAAAEEFTDVLAAADVLAVTQRASVLDMSVPSKLTSYF
;
A
#
# COMPACT_ATOMS: atom_id res chain seq x y z
N ARG A 1 8.24 11.56 5.99
CA ARG A 1 6.89 12.08 5.65
C ARG A 1 6.95 13.33 4.76
N ALA A 2 7.59 14.44 5.20
CA ALA A 2 7.69 15.66 4.38
C ALA A 2 8.21 15.42 2.95
N ARG A 3 9.30 14.66 2.79
CA ARG A 3 9.85 14.25 1.48
C ARG A 3 8.84 13.49 0.59
N LEU A 4 7.93 12.74 1.20
CA LEU A 4 6.92 11.91 0.52
C LEU A 4 5.61 12.66 0.30
N GLY A 5 5.50 13.93 0.73
CA GLY A 5 4.27 14.70 0.66
C GLY A 5 3.17 14.25 1.61
N TRP A 6 3.49 13.41 2.61
CA TRP A 6 2.50 12.92 3.57
C TRP A 6 2.33 13.94 4.71
N PRO A 7 1.12 14.51 4.90
CA PRO A 7 0.85 15.48 5.95
C PRO A 7 1.13 14.90 7.34
N GLU A 8 1.70 15.72 8.22
CA GLU A 8 1.84 15.34 9.62
C GLU A 8 0.46 15.20 10.29
N GLY A 9 0.36 14.30 11.26
CA GLY A 9 -0.90 14.02 11.96
C GLY A 9 -1.94 13.22 11.17
N THR A 10 -1.69 12.90 9.89
CA THR A 10 -2.53 12.00 9.10
C THR A 10 -2.03 10.56 9.22
N PRO A 11 -2.87 9.59 9.64
CA PRO A 11 -2.52 8.17 9.60
C PRO A 11 -2.20 7.70 8.18
N VAL A 12 -1.07 7.02 8.01
CA VAL A 12 -0.61 6.46 6.73
C VAL A 12 -0.64 4.94 6.78
N LEU A 13 -1.50 4.36 5.95
CA LEU A 13 -1.52 2.93 5.65
C LEU A 13 -0.75 2.68 4.36
N LEU A 14 0.32 1.90 4.43
CA LEU A 14 1.18 1.60 3.30
C LEU A 14 1.12 0.12 2.93
N HIS A 15 0.80 -0.18 1.67
CA HIS A 15 1.21 -1.44 1.04
C HIS A 15 2.46 -1.18 0.20
N SER A 16 3.49 -2.00 0.40
CA SER A 16 4.74 -1.95 -0.37
C SER A 16 4.97 -3.27 -1.09
N GLY A 17 5.06 -3.28 -2.43
CA GLY A 17 5.40 -4.43 -3.26
C GLY A 17 4.35 -4.81 -4.30
N ASN A 18 4.43 -6.03 -4.85
CA ASN A 18 3.63 -6.45 -6.00
C ASN A 18 2.11 -6.25 -5.82
N MET A 19 1.47 -5.59 -6.77
CA MET A 19 0.02 -5.38 -6.89
C MET A 19 -0.58 -6.48 -7.79
N GLY A 20 -0.64 -7.69 -7.26
CA GLY A 20 -1.20 -8.85 -7.96
C GLY A 20 -2.63 -9.19 -7.52
N LEU A 21 -3.38 -9.87 -8.39
CA LEU A 21 -4.76 -10.33 -8.13
C LEU A 21 -4.94 -11.03 -6.77
N LYS A 22 -3.96 -11.86 -6.38
CA LYS A 22 -3.95 -12.66 -5.15
C LYS A 22 -3.90 -11.80 -3.87
N GLN A 23 -3.41 -10.55 -3.96
CA GLN A 23 -3.25 -9.68 -2.82
C GLN A 23 -4.57 -9.03 -2.38
N GLY A 24 -5.57 -8.91 -3.27
CA GLY A 24 -6.87 -8.33 -2.91
C GLY A 24 -6.78 -6.89 -2.40
N LEU A 25 -5.94 -6.06 -3.04
CA LEU A 25 -5.67 -4.67 -2.63
C LEU A 25 -6.85 -3.71 -2.82
N ASP A 26 -7.91 -4.15 -3.50
CA ASP A 26 -9.18 -3.44 -3.64
C ASP A 26 -9.75 -3.01 -2.28
N VAL A 27 -9.55 -3.83 -1.24
CA VAL A 27 -10.00 -3.52 0.13
C VAL A 27 -9.30 -2.28 0.69
N LEU A 28 -8.05 -2.00 0.31
CA LEU A 28 -7.33 -0.82 0.77
C LEU A 28 -7.86 0.46 0.11
N VAL A 29 -8.20 0.38 -1.18
CA VAL A 29 -8.87 1.48 -1.89
C VAL A 29 -10.26 1.73 -1.32
N ASP A 30 -10.99 0.67 -0.94
CA ASP A 30 -12.30 0.80 -0.29
C ASP A 30 -12.21 1.42 1.09
N THR A 31 -11.19 1.10 1.88
CA THR A 31 -10.91 1.76 3.16
C THR A 31 -10.77 3.27 2.98
N ALA A 32 -10.06 3.72 1.95
CA ALA A 32 -9.88 5.16 1.69
C ALA A 32 -11.21 5.90 1.43
N ARG A 33 -12.25 5.21 0.93
CA ARG A 33 -13.58 5.82 0.71
C ARG A 33 -14.33 6.08 2.00
N ILE A 34 -14.20 5.19 2.98
CA ILE A 34 -14.95 5.25 4.24
C ILE A 34 -14.17 5.95 5.36
N ALA A 35 -12.85 6.10 5.20
CA ALA A 35 -11.94 6.78 6.13
C ALA A 35 -11.14 7.87 5.39
N PRO A 36 -11.76 9.03 5.07
CA PRO A 36 -11.11 10.10 4.31
C PRO A 36 -9.95 10.78 5.06
N ASP A 37 -9.88 10.59 6.37
CA ASP A 37 -8.82 11.04 7.27
C ASP A 37 -7.60 10.10 7.29
N VAL A 38 -7.69 8.92 6.66
CA VAL A 38 -6.57 7.99 6.50
C VAL A 38 -6.01 8.11 5.09
N ARG A 39 -4.68 8.22 4.98
CA ARG A 39 -3.98 8.17 3.69
C ARG A 39 -3.58 6.73 3.37
N VAL A 40 -4.05 6.23 2.24
CA VAL A 40 -3.70 4.91 1.72
C VAL A 40 -2.64 5.06 0.64
N VAL A 41 -1.49 4.44 0.85
CA VAL A 41 -0.37 4.46 -0.09
C VAL A 41 -0.15 3.06 -0.64
N LEU A 42 -0.18 2.96 -1.97
CA LEU A 42 0.13 1.76 -2.71
C LEU A 42 1.47 1.97 -3.43
N MET A 43 2.56 1.52 -2.81
CA MET A 43 3.91 1.62 -3.35
C MET A 43 4.30 0.31 -4.03
N GLY A 44 4.56 0.34 -5.33
CA GLY A 44 4.95 -0.84 -6.09
C GLY A 44 4.36 -0.88 -7.48
N ASP A 45 4.39 -2.06 -8.07
CA ASP A 45 3.85 -2.29 -9.41
C ASP A 45 3.18 -3.65 -9.51
N GLY A 46 2.50 -3.92 -10.61
CA GLY A 46 1.88 -5.22 -10.89
C GLY A 46 0.67 -5.09 -11.80
N ASN A 47 0.16 -6.24 -12.24
CA ASN A 47 -0.93 -6.30 -13.21
C ASN A 47 -2.27 -5.75 -12.71
N GLN A 48 -2.41 -5.41 -11.42
CA GLN A 48 -3.61 -4.75 -10.89
C GLN A 48 -3.45 -3.25 -10.71
N ARG A 49 -2.28 -2.66 -10.95
CA ARG A 49 -2.02 -1.25 -10.67
C ARG A 49 -3.02 -0.32 -11.36
N ASP A 50 -3.25 -0.48 -12.67
CA ASP A 50 -4.17 0.36 -13.42
C ASP A 50 -5.63 0.19 -12.97
N ALA A 51 -6.05 -1.05 -12.67
CA ALA A 51 -7.37 -1.32 -12.14
C ALA A 51 -7.59 -0.67 -10.76
N LEU A 52 -6.57 -0.68 -9.90
CA LEU A 52 -6.61 -0.01 -8.60
C LEU A 52 -6.63 1.52 -8.76
N ARG A 53 -5.88 2.08 -9.72
CA ARG A 53 -5.91 3.52 -10.03
C ARG A 53 -7.29 3.96 -10.51
N ALA A 54 -7.91 3.21 -11.43
CA ALA A 54 -9.27 3.48 -11.87
C ALA A 54 -10.27 3.37 -10.71
N ARG A 55 -10.10 2.39 -9.82
CA ARG A 55 -10.93 2.28 -8.61
C ARG A 55 -10.74 3.45 -7.65
N ALA A 56 -9.55 4.05 -7.59
CA ALA A 56 -9.25 5.17 -6.70
C ALA A 56 -9.63 6.54 -7.28
N GLU A 57 -10.20 6.60 -8.48
CA GLU A 57 -10.59 7.85 -9.11
C GLU A 57 -11.54 8.67 -8.21
N GLY A 58 -11.21 9.96 -8.03
CA GLY A 58 -11.94 10.86 -7.14
C GLY A 58 -11.53 10.82 -5.66
N LEU A 59 -10.62 9.93 -5.26
CA LEU A 59 -10.12 9.86 -3.88
C LEU A 59 -8.83 10.68 -3.72
N ALA A 60 -8.88 11.72 -2.87
CA ALA A 60 -7.74 12.60 -2.59
C ALA A 60 -6.76 12.04 -1.54
N ASN A 61 -7.10 10.91 -0.93
CA ASN A 61 -6.34 10.24 0.13
C ASN A 61 -5.75 8.91 -0.32
N VAL A 62 -5.61 8.68 -1.64
CA VAL A 62 -4.95 7.49 -2.20
C VAL A 62 -3.77 7.91 -3.07
N ASP A 63 -2.57 7.42 -2.73
CA ASP A 63 -1.34 7.68 -3.46
C ASP A 63 -0.79 6.39 -4.09
N PHE A 64 -0.38 6.45 -5.35
CA PHE A 64 0.33 5.38 -6.04
C PHE A 64 1.77 5.79 -6.26
N LEU A 65 2.70 5.07 -5.62
CA LEU A 65 4.13 5.35 -5.71
C LEU A 65 4.84 4.24 -6.48
N GLU A 66 5.89 4.60 -7.20
CA GLU A 66 6.84 3.62 -7.73
C GLU A 66 7.57 2.90 -6.58
N PRO A 67 8.10 1.68 -6.81
CA PRO A 67 8.97 1.03 -5.83
C PRO A 67 10.10 1.95 -5.37
N ALA A 68 10.28 2.11 -4.06
CA ALA A 68 11.39 2.88 -3.50
C ALA A 68 12.74 2.24 -3.85
N ALA A 69 13.77 3.08 -4.01
CA ALA A 69 15.15 2.63 -4.09
C ALA A 69 15.55 1.89 -2.80
N ALA A 70 16.54 0.99 -2.88
CA ALA A 70 16.92 0.13 -1.77
C ALA A 70 17.35 0.95 -0.53
N GLU A 71 18.02 2.08 -0.76
CA GLU A 71 18.53 2.97 0.28
C GLU A 71 17.41 3.74 0.98
N GLU A 72 16.28 3.96 0.30
CA GLU A 72 15.14 4.71 0.83
C GLU A 72 14.03 3.80 1.37
N PHE A 73 14.08 2.51 1.04
CA PHE A 73 12.99 1.58 1.31
C PHE A 73 12.63 1.53 2.80
N THR A 74 13.63 1.37 3.67
CA THR A 74 13.43 1.34 5.13
C THR A 74 12.85 2.66 5.65
N ASP A 75 13.31 3.80 5.12
CA ASP A 75 12.79 5.12 5.51
C ASP A 75 11.32 5.30 5.12
N VAL A 76 10.92 4.79 3.96
CA VAL A 76 9.51 4.83 3.52
C VAL A 76 8.65 3.94 4.41
N LEU A 77 9.12 2.74 4.75
CA LEU A 77 8.41 1.85 5.67
C LEU A 77 8.27 2.48 7.07
N ALA A 78 9.35 3.02 7.61
CA ALA A 78 9.37 3.66 8.93
C ALA A 78 8.51 4.95 8.97
N ALA A 79 8.27 5.58 7.81
CA ALA A 79 7.41 6.75 7.72
C ALA A 79 5.91 6.40 7.80
N ALA A 80 5.49 5.16 7.57
CA ALA A 80 4.09 4.75 7.64
C ALA A 80 3.64 4.41 9.08
N ASP A 81 2.35 4.57 9.37
CA ASP A 81 1.77 4.15 10.67
C ASP A 81 1.38 2.68 10.66
N VAL A 82 0.97 2.17 9.49
CA VAL A 82 0.57 0.77 9.29
C VAL A 82 1.20 0.24 8.01
N LEU A 83 1.86 -0.91 8.12
CA LEU A 83 2.30 -1.71 6.97
C LEU A 83 1.26 -2.81 6.70
N ALA A 84 0.49 -2.65 5.63
CA ALA A 84 -0.62 -3.53 5.31
C ALA A 84 -0.20 -4.68 4.39
N VAL A 85 -0.58 -5.90 4.80
CA VAL A 85 -0.51 -7.10 3.97
C VAL A 85 -1.92 -7.65 3.84
N THR A 86 -2.44 -7.69 2.61
CA THR A 86 -3.76 -8.25 2.30
C THR A 86 -3.59 -9.48 1.42
N GLN A 87 -4.51 -10.44 1.55
CA GLN A 87 -4.51 -11.63 0.73
C GLN A 87 -5.94 -12.12 0.52
N ARG A 88 -6.27 -12.54 -0.71
CA ARG A 88 -7.57 -13.16 -0.99
C ARG A 88 -7.64 -14.52 -0.31
N ALA A 89 -8.77 -14.82 0.32
CA ALA A 89 -9.03 -16.10 0.98
C ALA A 89 -8.92 -17.32 0.04
N SER A 90 -9.05 -17.10 -1.27
CA SER A 90 -8.92 -18.15 -2.30
C SER A 90 -7.48 -18.62 -2.56
N VAL A 91 -6.47 -18.05 -1.88
CA VAL A 91 -5.07 -18.47 -2.00
C VAL A 91 -4.76 -19.53 -0.95
N LEU A 92 -4.81 -20.80 -1.34
CA LEU A 92 -4.67 -21.97 -0.44
C LEU A 92 -3.21 -22.40 -0.20
N ASP A 93 -2.30 -22.15 -1.15
CA ASP A 93 -0.88 -22.51 -1.03
C ASP A 93 -0.07 -21.32 -0.50
N MET A 94 0.28 -21.34 0.79
CA MET A 94 1.10 -20.30 1.40
C MET A 94 2.59 -20.68 1.36
N SER A 95 3.38 -19.99 0.55
CA SER A 95 4.75 -19.64 0.93
C SER A 95 4.68 -18.42 1.85
N VAL A 96 5.36 -18.44 3.00
CA VAL A 96 5.42 -17.31 3.96
C VAL A 96 5.55 -15.98 3.19
N PRO A 97 4.68 -14.98 3.44
CA PRO A 97 4.80 -13.69 2.77
C PRO A 97 6.18 -13.11 3.04
N SER A 98 7.02 -13.00 2.01
CA SER A 98 8.43 -12.57 2.16
C SER A 98 8.56 -11.21 2.82
N LYS A 99 7.54 -10.35 2.78
CA LYS A 99 7.50 -9.06 3.47
C LYS A 99 7.59 -9.16 4.99
N LEU A 100 7.08 -10.24 5.60
CA LEU A 100 7.25 -10.48 7.04
C LEU A 100 8.74 -10.64 7.41
N THR A 101 9.60 -11.05 6.48
CA THR A 101 11.04 -11.14 6.72
C THR A 101 11.79 -9.82 6.52
N SER A 102 11.10 -8.76 6.06
CA SER A 102 11.68 -7.45 5.77
C SER A 102 11.13 -6.33 6.66
N TYR A 103 10.25 -6.63 7.62
CA TYR A 103 9.67 -5.68 8.58
C TYR A 103 10.36 -5.77 9.95
N PHE A 104 11.70 -5.77 9.98
CA PHE A 104 12.52 -5.70 11.19
C PHE A 104 13.43 -4.48 11.16
#